data_AF-A0A519GJ83-F1
#
_entry.id   AF-A0A519GJ83-F1
#
_cell.length_a   1.000
_cell.length_b   1.000
_cell.length_c   1.000
_cell.angle_alpha   90.00
_cell.angle_beta   90.00
_cell.angle_gamma   90.00
#
_symmetry.space_group_name_H-M   'P 1'
#
loop_
_entity.id
_entity.type
_entity.pdbx_description
1 polymer ?
#
loop_
_entity_poly.entity_id
_entity_poly.type
_entity_poly.pdbx_seq_one_letter_code
_entity_poly.pdbx_strand_id
1 'polypeptide(L)'
;HFERAVGLTDAFPYEEVVRYLAVHRGADERVFETLSYFDGVSFARRATAPALFSVALHDVTCPPSTVFAAFNSYGSADRAIEVYTHNDHEGGQAYQWLAQAAFLAGRG
;
A
#
# COMPACT_ATOMS: atom_id res chain seq x y z
N HIS A 1 6.94 4.45 3.73
CA HIS A 1 6.70 3.05 4.08
C HIS A 1 7.41 2.11 3.13
N PHE A 2 8.16 2.63 2.14
CA PHE A 2 9.16 1.88 1.39
C PHE A 2 10.11 1.08 2.28
N GLU A 3 10.73 1.71 3.28
CA GLU A 3 11.67 1.02 4.19
C GLU A 3 11.04 -0.20 4.89
N ARG A 4 9.75 -0.09 5.27
CA ARG A 4 9.00 -1.22 5.84
C ARG A 4 8.79 -2.34 4.82
N ALA A 5 8.44 -2.01 3.57
CA ALA A 5 8.25 -3.00 2.51
C ALA A 5 9.58 -3.70 2.15
N VAL A 6 10.63 -2.92 1.94
CA VAL A 6 12.00 -3.37 1.62
C VAL A 6 12.55 -4.31 2.69
N GLY A 7 12.22 -4.09 3.97
CA GLY A 7 12.61 -4.99 5.07
C GLY A 7 11.71 -6.21 5.29
N LEU A 8 10.63 -6.38 4.52
CA LEU A 8 9.61 -7.42 4.75
C LEU A 8 9.45 -8.44 3.63
N THR A 9 9.77 -8.07 2.38
CA THR A 9 9.54 -8.93 1.22
C THR A 9 10.73 -8.88 0.27
N ASP A 10 11.02 -10.02 -0.36
CA ASP A 10 11.95 -10.19 -1.47
C ASP A 10 11.22 -10.18 -2.83
N ALA A 11 9.92 -9.91 -2.84
CA ALA A 11 9.15 -9.77 -4.05
C ALA A 11 9.48 -8.46 -4.80
N PHE A 12 9.48 -8.55 -6.12
CA PHE A 12 9.51 -7.37 -6.98
C PHE A 12 8.18 -6.60 -6.90
N PRO A 13 8.20 -5.26 -6.95
CA PRO A 13 9.33 -4.41 -7.31
C PRO A 13 10.20 -3.92 -6.13
N TYR A 14 9.84 -4.16 -4.86
CA TYR A 14 10.61 -3.63 -3.72
C TYR A 14 12.05 -4.17 -3.65
N GLU A 15 12.25 -5.40 -4.11
CA GLU A 15 13.57 -6.03 -4.23
C GLU A 15 14.56 -5.24 -5.11
N GLU A 16 14.09 -4.38 -6.03
CA GLU A 16 14.98 -3.51 -6.80
C GLU A 16 15.74 -2.52 -5.91
N VAL A 17 15.11 -2.02 -4.86
CA VAL A 17 15.74 -1.12 -3.88
C VAL A 17 16.81 -1.87 -3.08
N VAL A 18 16.53 -3.10 -2.67
CA VAL A 18 17.49 -3.97 -1.97
C VAL A 18 18.72 -4.19 -2.86
N ARG A 19 18.50 -4.56 -4.13
CA ARG A 19 19.58 -4.79 -5.10
C ARG A 19 20.40 -3.54 -5.37
N TYR A 20 19.75 -2.38 -5.47
CA TYR A 20 20.45 -1.10 -5.60
C TYR A 20 21.35 -0.84 -4.39
N LEU A 21 20.81 -0.96 -3.17
CA LEU A 21 21.56 -0.72 -1.93
C LEU A 21 22.68 -1.75 -1.69
N ALA A 22 22.53 -2.99 -2.16
CA ALA A 22 23.57 -4.02 -2.09
C ALA A 22 24.84 -3.65 -2.88
N VAL A 23 24.70 -2.88 -3.96
CA VAL A 23 25.81 -2.32 -4.74
C VAL A 23 26.27 -0.99 -4.15
N HIS A 24 25.32 -0.10 -3.83
CA HIS A 24 25.56 1.26 -3.35
C HIS A 24 25.54 1.35 -1.82
N ARG A 25 26.44 0.61 -1.17
CA ARG A 25 26.52 0.53 0.31
C ARG A 25 26.69 1.92 0.94
N GLY A 26 25.92 2.19 2.00
CA GLY A 26 25.94 3.46 2.72
C GLY A 26 25.10 4.57 2.08
N ALA A 27 24.38 4.27 0.99
CA ALA A 27 23.44 5.21 0.37
C ALA A 27 22.04 5.18 1.00
N ASP A 28 21.83 4.35 2.02
CA ASP A 28 20.54 4.03 2.64
C ASP A 28 19.75 5.30 3.04
N GLU A 29 20.35 6.19 3.83
CA GLU A 29 19.71 7.42 4.30
C GLU A 29 19.21 8.28 3.13
N ARG A 30 20.06 8.53 2.13
CA ARG A 30 19.70 9.34 0.95
C ARG A 30 18.60 8.67 0.11
N VAL A 31 18.66 7.35 -0.06
CA VAL A 31 17.67 6.61 -0.84
C VAL A 31 16.32 6.65 -0.14
N PHE A 32 16.26 6.35 1.16
CA PHE A 32 15.00 6.38 1.90
C PHE A 32 14.46 7.80 2.11
N GLU A 33 15.33 8.80 2.25
CA GLU A 33 14.93 10.21 2.20
C GLU A 33 14.24 10.53 0.88
N THR A 34 14.84 10.15 -0.26
CA THR A 34 14.25 10.36 -1.59
C THR A 34 12.92 9.64 -1.72
N LEU A 35 12.85 8.36 -1.35
CA LEU A 35 11.62 7.56 -1.41
C LEU A 35 10.52 8.08 -0.48
N SER A 36 10.86 8.80 0.59
CA SER A 36 9.87 9.36 1.53
C SER A 36 8.93 10.37 0.86
N TYR A 37 9.40 11.08 -0.19
CA TYR A 37 8.60 12.01 -0.97
C TYR A 37 7.57 11.33 -1.88
N PHE A 38 7.75 10.03 -2.15
CA PHE A 38 6.86 9.22 -2.99
C PHE A 38 6.04 8.22 -2.18
N ASP A 39 6.13 8.26 -0.85
CA ASP A 39 5.43 7.33 0.02
C ASP A 39 3.91 7.56 0.01
N GLY A 40 3.16 6.53 -0.37
CA GLY A 40 1.70 6.55 -0.36
C GLY A 40 1.11 6.95 1.00
N VAL A 41 1.76 6.62 2.12
CA VAL A 41 1.29 7.03 3.45
C VAL A 41 1.45 8.53 3.69
N SER A 42 2.50 9.15 3.16
CA SER A 42 2.65 10.61 3.18
C SER A 42 1.48 11.25 2.44
N PHE A 43 1.12 10.76 1.25
CA PHE A 43 -0.02 11.31 0.50
C PHE A 43 -1.37 11.02 1.19
N ALA A 44 -1.57 9.82 1.71
CA ALA A 44 -2.81 9.41 2.38
C ALA A 44 -3.23 10.39 3.47
N ARG A 45 -2.28 10.88 4.28
CA ARG A 45 -2.52 11.88 5.36
C ARG A 45 -3.16 13.18 4.90
N ARG A 46 -3.01 13.52 3.62
CA ARG A 46 -3.47 14.79 3.04
C ARG A 46 -4.75 14.61 2.21
N ALA A 47 -5.19 13.38 2.01
CA ALA A 47 -6.35 13.08 1.17
C ALA A 47 -7.66 13.38 1.90
N THR A 48 -8.61 14.01 1.22
CA THR A 48 -9.93 14.40 1.76
C THR A 48 -11.10 13.70 1.06
N ALA A 49 -10.86 13.11 -0.12
CA ALA A 49 -11.89 12.39 -0.86
C ALA A 49 -12.31 11.12 -0.11
N PRO A 50 -13.59 10.71 -0.20
CA PRO A 50 -13.99 9.39 0.26
C PRO A 50 -13.21 8.28 -0.43
N ALA A 51 -12.89 7.20 0.28
CA ALA A 51 -12.08 6.12 -0.29
C ALA A 51 -12.54 4.72 0.12
N LEU A 52 -12.45 3.81 -0.85
CA LEU A 52 -12.55 2.38 -0.62
C LEU A 52 -11.19 1.75 -0.93
N PHE A 53 -10.58 1.15 0.09
CA PHE A 53 -9.36 0.36 -0.01
C PHE A 53 -9.69 -1.13 -0.12
N SER A 54 -8.70 -1.92 -0.54
CA SER A 54 -8.71 -3.37 -0.35
C SER A 54 -7.33 -3.83 0.09
N VAL A 55 -7.30 -4.91 0.89
CA VAL A 55 -6.06 -5.55 1.30
C VAL A 55 -6.23 -7.07 1.26
N ALA A 56 -5.22 -7.75 0.72
CA ALA A 56 -5.11 -9.20 0.75
C ALA A 56 -4.08 -9.60 1.81
N LEU A 57 -4.45 -10.47 2.76
CA LEU A 57 -3.59 -10.76 3.90
C LEU A 57 -2.39 -11.65 3.58
N HIS A 58 -2.41 -12.35 2.44
CA HIS A 58 -1.28 -13.15 1.97
C HIS A 58 -0.48 -12.44 0.87
N ASP A 59 -0.77 -11.17 0.56
CA ASP A 59 -0.05 -10.41 -0.46
C ASP A 59 1.40 -10.17 -0.05
N VAL A 60 2.33 -10.85 -0.72
CA VAL A 60 3.78 -10.66 -0.50
C VAL A 60 4.38 -9.54 -1.34
N THR A 61 3.69 -9.11 -2.41
CA THR A 61 4.14 -8.02 -3.29
C THR A 61 3.88 -6.66 -2.64
N CYS A 62 2.67 -6.49 -2.08
CA CYS A 62 2.26 -5.33 -1.30
C CYS A 62 1.88 -5.76 0.13
N PRO A 63 2.86 -5.96 1.03
CA PRO A 63 2.61 -6.53 2.36
C PRO A 63 1.49 -5.80 3.12
N PRO A 64 0.57 -6.52 3.80
CA PRO A 64 -0.64 -5.93 4.41
C PRO A 64 -0.33 -4.78 5.36
N SER A 65 0.78 -4.87 6.10
CA SER A 65 1.20 -3.82 7.04
C SER A 65 1.45 -2.47 6.36
N THR A 66 1.88 -2.46 5.09
CA THR A 66 2.11 -1.23 4.32
C THR A 66 0.79 -0.64 3.83
N VAL A 67 -0.14 -1.48 3.37
CA VAL A 67 -1.49 -1.08 2.96
C VAL A 67 -2.27 -0.52 4.14
N PHE A 68 -2.25 -1.21 5.28
CA PHE A 68 -2.89 -0.72 6.51
C PHE A 68 -2.27 0.58 7.02
N ALA A 69 -0.96 0.79 6.86
CA ALA A 69 -0.34 2.06 7.23
C ALA A 69 -0.90 3.23 6.40
N ALA A 70 -1.13 3.03 5.10
CA ALA A 70 -1.77 4.02 4.24
C ALA A 70 -3.24 4.24 4.65
N PHE A 71 -4.02 3.17 4.81
CA PHE A 71 -5.43 3.25 5.20
C PHE A 71 -5.63 3.95 6.56
N ASN A 72 -4.84 3.57 7.57
CA ASN A 72 -4.94 4.14 8.92
C ASN A 72 -4.54 5.61 8.95
N SER A 73 -3.63 6.02 8.07
CA SER A 73 -3.19 7.41 7.96
C SER A 73 -4.07 8.24 7.03
N TYR A 74 -5.06 7.65 6.34
CA TYR A 74 -5.84 8.35 5.33
C TYR A 74 -6.67 9.50 5.94
N GLY A 75 -6.57 10.69 5.35
CA GLY A 75 -7.04 11.94 5.96
C GLY A 75 -8.56 12.06 6.06
N SER A 76 -9.31 11.43 5.16
CA SER A 76 -10.78 11.44 5.22
C SER A 76 -11.30 10.42 6.24
N ALA A 77 -12.26 10.85 7.06
CA ALA A 77 -13.01 9.94 7.94
C ALA A 77 -13.94 9.02 7.14
N ASP A 78 -14.34 9.44 5.94
CA ASP A 78 -15.17 8.66 5.04
C ASP A 78 -14.30 7.67 4.24
N ARG A 79 -13.87 6.61 4.93
CA ARG A 79 -13.03 5.56 4.35
C ARG A 79 -13.47 4.18 4.81
N ALA A 80 -13.41 3.22 3.89
CA ALA A 80 -13.67 1.81 4.15
C ALA A 80 -12.55 0.95 3.56
N ILE A 81 -12.41 -0.29 4.06
CA ILE A 81 -11.44 -1.26 3.55
C ILE A 81 -12.07 -2.65 3.50
N GLU A 82 -11.98 -3.29 2.34
CA GLU A 82 -12.29 -4.71 2.18
C GLU A 82 -11.07 -5.56 2.51
N VAL A 83 -11.25 -6.56 3.38
CA VAL A 83 -10.16 -7.44 3.85
C VAL A 83 -10.34 -8.84 3.27
N TYR A 84 -9.44 -9.23 2.38
CA TYR A 84 -9.41 -10.55 1.77
C TYR A 84 -8.40 -11.44 2.51
N THR A 85 -8.93 -12.33 3.35
CA THR A 85 -8.12 -13.03 4.37
C THR A 85 -7.25 -14.16 3.84
N HIS A 86 -7.50 -14.65 2.63
CA HIS A 86 -6.81 -15.81 2.05
C HIS A 86 -6.23 -15.54 0.65
N ASN A 87 -6.33 -14.30 0.18
CA ASN A 87 -5.88 -13.89 -1.14
C ASN A 87 -4.46 -13.31 -1.09
N ASP A 88 -3.73 -13.45 -2.20
CA ASP A 88 -2.41 -12.86 -2.45
C ASP A 88 -2.61 -11.57 -3.27
N HIS A 89 -1.64 -11.19 -4.10
CA HIS A 89 -1.63 -9.94 -4.85
C HIS A 89 -2.81 -9.75 -5.82
N GLU A 90 -3.58 -10.80 -6.13
CA GLU A 90 -4.83 -10.67 -6.87
C GLU A 90 -5.93 -9.92 -6.09
N GLY A 91 -5.81 -9.83 -4.76
CA GLY A 91 -6.81 -9.20 -3.90
C GLY A 91 -8.20 -9.84 -4.06
N GLY A 92 -9.24 -9.02 -4.14
CA GLY A 92 -10.62 -9.50 -4.29
C GLY A 92 -11.10 -9.74 -5.72
N GLN A 93 -10.33 -9.36 -6.74
CA GLN A 93 -10.73 -9.47 -8.16
C GLN A 93 -12.18 -8.99 -8.41
N ALA A 94 -13.03 -9.83 -8.99
CA ALA A 94 -14.43 -9.52 -9.28
C ALA A 94 -15.26 -9.17 -8.03
N TYR A 95 -14.92 -9.73 -6.86
CA TYR A 95 -15.60 -9.38 -5.60
C TYR A 95 -15.27 -7.94 -5.19
N GLN A 96 -14.02 -7.51 -5.38
CA GLN A 96 -13.64 -6.12 -5.14
C GLN A 96 -14.33 -5.17 -6.11
N TRP A 97 -14.50 -5.58 -7.36
CA TRP A 97 -15.24 -4.77 -8.34
C TRP A 97 -16.69 -4.54 -7.92
N LEU A 98 -17.37 -5.58 -7.41
CA LEU A 98 -18.73 -5.45 -6.90
C LEU A 98 -18.80 -4.51 -5.68
N ALA A 99 -17.83 -4.60 -4.76
CA ALA A 99 -17.73 -3.69 -3.61
C ALA A 99 -17.52 -2.24 -4.05
N GLN A 100 -16.67 -2.00 -5.06
CA GLN A 100 -16.45 -0.67 -5.65
C GLN A 100 -17.72 -0.11 -6.28
N ALA A 101 -18.45 -0.92 -7.05
CA ALA A 101 -19.72 -0.50 -7.66
C ALA A 101 -20.76 -0.11 -6.61
N ALA A 102 -20.91 -0.92 -5.55
CA ALA A 102 -21.82 -0.63 -4.44
C ALA A 102 -21.40 0.64 -3.67
N PHE A 103 -20.11 0.82 -3.41
CA PHE A 103 -19.57 2.00 -2.74
C PHE A 103 -19.86 3.30 -3.50
N LEU A 104 -19.76 3.28 -4.84
CA LEU A 104 -20.08 4.44 -5.68
C LEU A 104 -21.59 4.68 -5.78
N ALA A 105 -22.38 3.61 -5.93
CA ALA A 105 -23.84 3.72 -6.02
C ALA A 105 -24.46 4.35 -4.77
N GLY A 106 -23.92 4.08 -3.58
CA GLY A 106 -24.35 4.70 -2.32
C GLY A 106 -24.01 6.19 -2.17
N ARG A 107 -23.36 6.80 -3.17
CA ARG A 107 -22.88 8.19 -3.16
C ARG A 107 -23.42 9.04 -4.30
N GLY A 108 -24.29 8.47 -5.15
CA GLY A 108 -24.98 9.14 -6.24
C GLY A 108 -26.34 9.70 -5.84
#